data_AF-A0A382CEU5-F1
#
_entry.id   AF-A0A382CEU5-F1
#
_cell.length_a   1.000
_cell.length_b   1.000
_cell.length_c   1.000
_cell.angle_alpha   90.00
_cell.angle_beta   90.00
_cell.angle_gamma   90.00
#
_symmetry.space_group_name_H-M   'P 1'
#
loop_
_entity.id
_entity.type
_entity.pdbx_description
1 polymer ?
#
loop_
_entity_poly.entity_id
_entity_poly.type
_entity_poly.pdbx_seq_one_letter_code
_entity_poly.pdbx_strand_id
1 'polypeptide(L)'
;AANAALDTITRVITPTEKGDWFSAAIPSDGSYGVTQGLIFSYPLRSSGNGDYEVVQGIELDEFSQQKIQATREELEMEREAVKEMLN
;
A
#
# COMPACT_ATOMS: atom_id res chain seq x y z
N ALA A 1 12.55 12.90 -1.50
CA ALA A 1 12.65 11.83 -0.48
C ALA A 1 12.22 12.33 0.91
N ALA A 2 12.96 13.25 1.55
CA ALA A 2 12.63 13.74 2.90
C ALA A 2 11.20 14.31 3.03
N ASN A 3 10.79 15.17 2.09
CA ASN A 3 9.42 15.71 2.10
C ASN A 3 8.34 14.63 1.95
N ALA A 4 8.57 13.59 1.15
CA ALA A 4 7.61 12.51 0.97
C ALA A 4 7.46 11.67 2.24
N ALA A 5 8.57 11.40 2.95
CA ALA A 5 8.51 10.70 4.23
C ALA A 5 7.76 11.51 5.29
N LEU A 6 7.99 12.83 5.35
CA LEU A 6 7.25 13.73 6.24
C LEU A 6 5.77 13.80 5.86
N ASP A 7 5.46 13.85 4.55
CA ASP A 7 4.09 13.87 4.04
C ASP A 7 3.34 12.59 4.45
N THR A 8 3.94 11.40 4.29
CA THR A 8 3.32 10.16 4.74
C THR A 8 2.97 10.20 6.23
N ILE A 9 3.90 10.64 7.09
CA ILE A 9 3.64 10.77 8.53
C ILE A 9 2.48 11.76 8.77
N THR A 10 2.52 12.91 8.10
CA THR A 10 1.51 13.96 8.22
C THR A 10 0.12 13.44 7.82
N ARG A 11 0.03 12.70 6.72
CA ARG A 11 -1.24 12.13 6.21
C ARG A 11 -1.81 11.02 7.08
N VAL A 12 -0.97 10.33 7.85
CA VAL A 12 -1.38 9.30 8.83
C VAL A 12 -1.82 9.91 10.17
N ILE A 13 -1.34 11.10 10.53
CA ILE A 13 -1.72 11.78 11.78
C ILE A 13 -2.71 12.93 11.57
N THR A 14 -3.22 13.09 10.35
CA THR A 14 -4.21 14.10 9.98
C THR A 14 -5.41 13.40 9.35
N PRO A 15 -6.65 13.69 9.77
CA PRO A 15 -7.83 13.07 9.15
C PRO A 15 -7.84 13.32 7.64
N THR A 16 -7.98 12.25 6.86
CA THR A 16 -8.09 12.36 5.41
C THR A 16 -9.45 12.95 5.03
N GLU A 17 -9.47 13.88 4.08
CA GLU A 17 -10.71 14.51 3.63
C GLU A 17 -11.69 13.50 3.02
N LYS A 18 -12.99 13.74 3.19
CA LYS A 18 -14.03 12.86 2.65
C LYS A 18 -13.92 12.80 1.12
N GLY A 19 -13.70 11.59 0.60
CA GLY A 19 -13.55 11.36 -0.83
C GLY A 19 -12.10 11.28 -1.31
N ASP A 20 -11.13 11.70 -0.49
CA ASP A 20 -9.70 11.68 -0.81
C ASP A 20 -8.99 10.45 -0.22
N TRP A 21 -7.75 10.19 -0.65
CA TRP A 21 -6.87 9.16 -0.10
C TRP A 21 -5.40 9.47 -0.37
N PHE A 22 -4.52 8.77 0.34
CA PHE A 22 -3.08 8.86 0.18
C PHE A 22 -2.44 7.55 -0.21
N SER A 23 -1.30 7.61 -0.90
CA SER A 23 -0.53 6.42 -1.22
C SER A 23 0.54 6.18 -0.16
N ALA A 24 0.55 5.00 0.44
CA ALA A 24 1.66 4.52 1.25
C ALA A 24 1.73 2.99 1.22
N ALA A 25 2.94 2.46 1.42
CA ALA A 25 3.16 1.02 1.46
C ALA A 25 2.91 0.48 2.87
N ILE A 26 2.08 -0.55 2.96
CA ILE A 26 1.74 -1.24 4.21
C ILE A 26 1.83 -2.76 3.98
N PRO A 27 1.91 -3.57 5.04
CA PRO A 27 1.72 -5.02 4.91
C PRO A 27 0.32 -5.29 4.34
N SER A 28 0.26 -5.93 3.17
CA SER A 28 -0.98 -6.26 2.49
C SER A 28 -1.92 -7.07 3.40
N ASP A 29 -3.20 -6.71 3.40
CA ASP A 29 -4.29 -7.47 4.02
C ASP A 29 -4.97 -8.46 3.04
N GLY A 30 -4.47 -8.56 1.81
CA GLY A 30 -5.08 -9.34 0.72
C GLY A 30 -5.91 -8.51 -0.26
N SER A 31 -6.12 -7.22 0.02
CA SER A 31 -6.88 -6.31 -0.85
C SER A 31 -6.32 -6.31 -2.27
N TYR A 32 -7.23 -6.20 -3.24
CA TYR A 32 -6.90 -6.11 -4.68
C TYR A 32 -6.03 -7.27 -5.23
N GLY A 33 -6.07 -8.44 -4.59
CA GLY A 33 -5.38 -9.65 -5.06
C GLY A 33 -3.88 -9.67 -4.77
N VAL A 34 -3.40 -8.78 -3.90
CA VAL A 34 -1.98 -8.74 -3.49
C VAL A 34 -1.74 -9.68 -2.32
N THR A 35 -0.69 -10.50 -2.42
CA THR A 35 -0.32 -11.48 -1.38
C THR A 35 -0.24 -10.88 0.02
N GLN A 36 -0.97 -11.47 0.96
CA GLN A 36 -1.02 -11.00 2.35
C GLN A 36 0.39 -10.93 2.97
N GLY A 37 0.66 -9.86 3.71
CA GLY A 37 1.95 -9.59 4.34
C GLY A 37 3.02 -9.02 3.42
N LEU A 38 2.81 -8.98 2.09
CA LEU A 38 3.71 -8.29 1.16
C LEU A 38 3.61 -6.77 1.39
N ILE A 39 4.74 -6.08 1.50
CA ILE A 39 4.74 -4.61 1.59
C ILE A 39 4.37 -4.06 0.21
N PHE A 40 3.20 -3.44 0.11
CA PHE A 40 2.65 -2.96 -1.16
C PHE A 40 1.95 -1.61 -0.97
N SER A 41 2.02 -0.75 -1.99
CA SER A 41 1.42 0.59 -1.95
C SER A 41 -0.08 0.56 -2.22
N TYR A 42 -0.87 1.12 -1.32
CA TYR A 42 -2.33 1.18 -1.43
C TYR A 42 -2.85 2.63 -1.34
N PRO A 43 -4.07 2.89 -1.86
CA PRO A 43 -4.84 4.06 -1.45
C PRO A 43 -5.34 3.86 -0.01
N LEU A 44 -4.90 4.75 0.88
CA LEU A 44 -5.20 4.72 2.30
C LEU A 44 -6.00 5.95 2.73
N ARG A 45 -6.80 5.78 3.79
CA ARG A 45 -7.42 6.86 4.55
C ARG A 45 -7.04 6.73 6.02
N SER A 46 -6.95 7.86 6.71
CA SER A 46 -6.69 7.92 8.15
C SER A 46 -7.76 8.74 8.85
N SER A 47 -8.09 8.37 10.09
CA SER A 47 -8.88 9.18 11.02
C SER A 47 -8.04 10.22 11.76
N GLY A 48 -6.72 10.25 11.54
CA GLY A 48 -5.79 11.24 12.07
C GLY A 48 -5.24 10.93 13.46
N ASN A 49 -5.31 9.68 13.91
CA ASN A 49 -4.79 9.23 15.20
C ASN A 49 -3.61 8.24 15.05
N GLY A 50 -2.99 8.19 13.86
CA GLY A 50 -1.96 7.20 13.52
C GLY A 50 -2.52 5.94 12.87
N ASP A 51 -3.83 5.78 12.77
CA ASP A 51 -4.47 4.70 12.03
C ASP A 51 -4.44 4.92 10.52
N TYR A 52 -4.73 3.84 9.80
CA TYR A 52 -5.02 3.87 8.38
C TYR A 52 -5.91 2.68 8.01
N GLU A 53 -6.66 2.84 6.93
CA GLU A 53 -7.43 1.76 6.29
C GLU A 53 -7.21 1.80 4.78
N VAL A 54 -7.19 0.63 4.15
CA VAL A 54 -7.19 0.53 2.68
C VAL A 54 -8.56 0.97 2.17
N VAL A 55 -8.58 1.92 1.25
CA VAL A 55 -9.82 2.31 0.56
C VAL A 55 -10.32 1.11 -0.23
N GLN A 56 -11.54 0.67 0.05
CA GLN A 56 -12.19 -0.47 -0.58
C GLN A 56 -13.12 -0.04 -1.73
N GLY A 57 -13.44 -1.00 -2.60
CA GLY A 57 -14.45 -0.82 -3.65
C GLY A 57 -13.99 -0.02 -4.87
N ILE A 58 -12.68 0.11 -5.09
CA ILE A 58 -12.14 0.69 -6.32
C ILE A 58 -12.29 -0.34 -7.44
N GLU A 59 -13.03 0.02 -8.50
CA GLU A 59 -13.10 -0.79 -9.71
C GLU A 59 -11.77 -0.70 -10.47
N LEU A 60 -11.18 -1.86 -10.74
CA LEU A 60 -9.93 -1.97 -11.48
C LEU A 60 -10.22 -2.51 -12.88
N ASP A 61 -9.88 -1.74 -13.89
CA ASP A 61 -9.90 -2.21 -15.28
C ASP A 61 -8.76 -3.20 -15.57
N GLU A 62 -8.83 -3.88 -16.71
CA GLU A 62 -7.85 -4.90 -17.10
C GLU A 62 -6.42 -4.35 -17.11
N PHE A 63 -6.23 -3.10 -17.55
CA PHE A 63 -4.93 -2.45 -17.56
C PHE A 63 -4.36 -2.28 -16.15
N SER A 64 -5.17 -1.77 -15.22
CA SER A 64 -4.77 -1.55 -13.82
C SER A 64 -4.47 -2.87 -13.12
N GLN A 65 -5.31 -3.89 -13.34
CA GLN A 65 -5.08 -5.24 -12.81
C GLN A 65 -3.75 -5.82 -13.29
N GLN A 66 -3.44 -5.70 -14.58
CA GLN A 66 -2.16 -6.17 -15.14
C GLN A 66 -0.95 -5.44 -14.53
N LYS A 67 -1.07 -4.14 -14.25
CA LYS A 67 0.01 -3.37 -13.61
C LYS A 67 0.21 -3.77 -12.15
N ILE A 68 -0.87 -3.92 -11.39
CA ILE A 68 -0.81 -4.41 -10.01
C ILE A 68 -0.19 -5.81 -9.97
N GLN A 69 -0.60 -6.69 -10.88
CA GLN A 69 -0.07 -8.04 -11.00
C GLN A 69 1.44 -8.05 -11.26
N ALA A 70 1.93 -7.25 -12.21
CA ALA A 70 3.35 -7.17 -12.52
C ALA A 70 4.18 -6.68 -11.33
N THR A 71 3.74 -5.64 -10.62
CA THR A 71 4.43 -5.13 -9.43
C THR A 71 4.38 -6.12 -8.27
N ARG A 72 3.27 -6.85 -8.11
CA ARG A 72 3.15 -7.92 -7.10
C ARG A 72 4.18 -9.02 -7.35
N GLU A 73 4.30 -9.51 -8.58
CA GLU A 73 5.26 -10.55 -8.95
C GLU A 73 6.71 -10.10 -8.70
N GLU A 74 7.04 -8.85 -9.04
CA GLU A 74 8.36 -8.24 -8.77
C GLU A 74 8.69 -8.29 -7.27
N LEU A 75 7.80 -7.78 -6.42
CA LEU A 75 8.00 -7.74 -4.98
C LEU A 75 8.03 -9.13 -4.33
N GLU A 76 7.30 -10.11 -4.87
CA GLU A 76 7.38 -11.50 -4.44
C GLU A 76 8.76 -12.11 -4.74
N MET A 77 9.32 -11.83 -5.92
CA MET A 77 10.67 -12.26 -6.25
C MET A 77 11.72 -11.62 -5.34
N GLU A 78 11.61 -10.31 -5.05
CA GLU A 78 12.50 -9.62 -4.10
C GLU A 78 12.44 -10.24 -2.70
N ARG A 79 11.22 -10.54 -2.22
CA ARG A 79 11.00 -11.16 -0.91
C ARG A 79 11.65 -12.55 -0.83
N GLU A 80 11.49 -13.38 -1.87
CA GLU A 80 12.14 -14.70 -1.88
C GLU A 80 13.67 -14.57 -1.96
N ALA A 81 14.21 -13.58 -2.68
CA ALA A 81 15.66 -13.37 -2.80
C ALA A 81 16.33 -13.01 -1.46
N VAL A 82 15.63 -12.32 -0.55
CA VAL A 82 16.17 -11.93 0.77
C VAL A 82 15.77 -12.88 1.90
N LYS A 83 14.97 -13.92 1.61
CA LYS A 83 14.38 -14.82 2.61
C LYS A 83 15.41 -15.48 3.51
N GLU A 84 16.56 -15.88 2.96
CA GLU A 84 17.63 -16.53 3.72
C GLU A 84 18.34 -15.57 4.71
N MET A 85 18.20 -14.25 4.52
CA MET A 85 18.79 -13.23 5.41
C MET A 85 17.95 -12.96 6.67
N LEU A 86 16.74 -13.52 6.75
CA LEU A 86 15.78 -13.32 7.84
C LEU A 86 15.82 -14.45 8.89
N ASN A 87 16.76 -15.38 8.77
CA ASN A 87 16.95 -16.54 9.66
C ASN A 87 18.00 -16.27 10.75
#